data_AF-G4T1T6-F1
#
_entry.id   AF-G4T1T6-F1
#
_cell.length_a   1.000
_cell.length_b   1.000
_cell.length_c   1.000
_cell.angle_alpha   90.00
_cell.angle_beta   90.00
_cell.angle_gamma   90.00
#
_symmetry.space_group_name_H-M   'P 1'
#
loop_
_entity.id
_entity.type
_entity.pdbx_description
1 polymer ?
#
loop_
_entity_poly.entity_id
_entity_poly.type
_entity_poly.pdbx_seq_one_letter_code
_entity_poly.pdbx_strand_id
1 'polypeptide(L)'
;MISNKPFMLNHYLHGAGMFTKTIIIIFSAITTVATIGCASSRQLWSQDGFTHEQSVTALSECKYQIGLKQIPETQQEELLKHCMQGKGYRLNDY
;
A
#
# COMPACT_ATOMS: atom_id res chain seq x y z
N MET A 1 -29.28 -29.54 -56.80
CA MET A 1 -27.80 -29.59 -56.90
C MET A 1 -27.30 -28.18 -57.07
N ILE A 2 -26.31 -27.78 -56.25
CA ILE A 2 -25.13 -26.95 -56.61
C ILE A 2 -25.46 -25.51 -57.08
N SER A 3 -24.77 -24.44 -56.71
CA SER A 3 -23.71 -24.16 -55.75
C SER A 3 -23.45 -22.67 -55.93
N ASN A 4 -23.41 -21.96 -54.81
CA ASN A 4 -22.59 -20.80 -54.47
C ASN A 4 -22.01 -19.88 -55.57
N LYS A 5 -22.41 -18.59 -55.41
CA LYS A 5 -21.62 -17.34 -55.35
C LYS A 5 -20.55 -17.10 -56.42
N PRO A 6 -20.45 -15.83 -56.84
CA PRO A 6 -19.28 -15.09 -56.38
C PRO A 6 -19.61 -13.65 -56.00
N PHE A 7 -18.58 -12.96 -55.49
CA PHE A 7 -18.42 -11.51 -55.60
C PHE A 7 -19.36 -10.71 -54.66
N MET A 8 -18.92 -9.77 -53.82
CA MET A 8 -17.68 -9.02 -53.77
C MET A 8 -17.71 -8.16 -52.50
N LEU A 9 -16.50 -7.74 -52.10
CA LEU A 9 -16.19 -6.46 -51.46
C LEU A 9 -17.05 -6.00 -50.27
N ASN A 10 -16.42 -6.02 -49.09
CA ASN A 10 -16.03 -4.78 -48.41
C ASN A 10 -17.10 -3.66 -48.38
N HIS A 11 -18.07 -3.78 -47.46
CA HIS A 11 -18.80 -2.65 -46.91
C HIS A 11 -19.30 -3.09 -45.52
N TYR A 12 -18.75 -2.50 -44.46
CA TYR A 12 -19.44 -1.45 -43.72
C TYR A 12 -20.68 -1.97 -42.96
N LEU A 13 -20.50 -2.09 -41.64
CA LEU A 13 -21.51 -1.83 -40.61
C LEU A 13 -22.86 -2.56 -40.74
N HIS A 14 -22.97 -3.72 -40.08
CA HIS A 14 -24.20 -4.08 -39.37
C HIS A 14 -23.95 -5.21 -38.38
N GLY A 15 -24.35 -5.03 -37.11
CA GLY A 15 -24.45 -6.15 -36.18
C GLY A 15 -24.04 -5.91 -34.74
N ALA A 16 -24.03 -4.66 -34.25
CA ALA A 16 -24.23 -4.42 -32.83
C ALA A 16 -25.61 -4.95 -32.43
N GLY A 17 -25.73 -5.73 -31.36
CA GLY A 17 -27.07 -6.00 -30.84
C GLY A 17 -27.24 -6.96 -29.67
N MET A 18 -26.31 -7.87 -29.37
CA MET A 18 -26.68 -8.94 -28.42
C MET A 18 -25.56 -9.49 -27.54
N PHE A 19 -24.52 -8.72 -27.23
CA PHE A 19 -23.49 -9.15 -26.26
C PHE A 19 -23.13 -8.11 -25.19
N THR A 20 -23.76 -6.93 -25.19
CA THR A 20 -23.34 -5.82 -24.32
C THR A 20 -24.04 -5.78 -22.96
N LYS A 21 -25.17 -6.48 -22.77
CA LYS A 21 -25.92 -6.43 -21.51
C LYS A 21 -25.45 -7.43 -20.45
N THR A 22 -24.86 -8.55 -20.85
CA THR A 22 -24.41 -9.59 -19.91
C THR A 22 -23.09 -9.25 -19.23
N ILE A 23 -22.24 -8.44 -19.87
CA ILE A 23 -20.91 -8.08 -19.36
C ILE A 23 -21.00 -7.04 -18.22
N ILE A 24 -22.06 -6.22 -18.20
CA ILE A 24 -22.18 -5.11 -17.22
C ILE A 24 -22.51 -5.61 -15.81
N ILE A 25 -23.18 -6.77 -15.68
CA ILE A 25 -23.64 -7.28 -14.37
C ILE A 25 -22.47 -7.90 -13.56
N ILE A 26 -21.39 -8.33 -14.22
CA ILE A 26 -20.26 -9.01 -13.56
C ILE A 26 -19.26 -8.00 -12.97
N PHE A 27 -19.29 -6.75 -13.43
CA PHE A 27 -18.33 -5.72 -13.02
C PHE A 27 -18.68 -4.98 -11.71
N SER A 28 -19.85 -5.22 -11.11
CA SER A 28 -20.32 -4.46 -9.94
C SER A 28 -20.02 -5.13 -8.59
N ALA A 29 -19.34 -6.27 -8.55
CA ALA A 29 -19.18 -7.06 -7.32
C ALA A 29 -17.80 -6.96 -6.62
N ILE A 30 -16.82 -6.22 -7.16
CA ILE A 30 -15.42 -6.30 -6.67
C ILE A 30 -14.98 -5.06 -5.86
N THR A 31 -15.79 -3.99 -5.79
CA THR A 31 -15.33 -2.69 -5.24
C THR A 31 -15.70 -2.45 -3.77
N THR A 32 -15.50 -3.42 -2.86
CA THR A 32 -15.82 -3.20 -1.42
C THR A 32 -14.78 -3.65 -0.39
N VAL A 33 -13.57 -4.09 -0.78
CA VAL A 33 -12.55 -4.49 0.20
C VAL A 33 -11.23 -3.77 -0.07
N ALA A 34 -11.14 -2.49 0.32
CA ALA A 34 -9.85 -1.78 0.34
C ALA A 34 -9.77 -0.66 1.40
N THR A 35 -10.48 -0.79 2.52
CA THR A 35 -10.33 0.14 3.67
C THR A 35 -10.05 -0.63 4.95
N ILE A 36 -9.12 -1.58 4.93
CA ILE A 36 -8.42 -1.96 6.17
C ILE A 36 -7.39 -0.85 6.38
N GLY A 37 -7.81 0.21 7.06
CA GLY A 37 -6.92 1.33 7.37
C GLY A 37 -5.71 0.82 8.14
N CYS A 38 -4.51 1.17 7.69
CA CYS A 38 -3.31 1.08 8.50
C CYS A 38 -3.50 1.97 9.74
N ALA A 39 -4.09 1.43 10.80
CA ALA A 39 -3.86 1.91 12.15
C ALA A 39 -2.41 1.55 12.49
N SER A 40 -1.47 2.27 11.88
CA SER A 40 -0.07 2.22 12.28
C SER A 40 -0.06 2.79 13.70
N SER A 41 0.06 1.91 14.69
CA SER A 41 0.30 2.28 16.07
C SER A 41 1.53 3.17 16.08
N ARG A 42 1.31 4.49 16.20
CA ARG A 42 2.40 5.44 16.27
C ARG A 42 2.98 5.33 17.67
N GLN A 43 4.10 4.63 17.78
CA GLN A 43 4.92 4.66 18.98
C GLN A 43 5.28 6.12 19.28
N LEU A 44 4.76 6.66 20.37
CA LEU A 44 5.01 8.02 20.77
C LEU A 44 6.26 8.04 21.66
N TRP A 45 7.34 8.61 21.12
CA TRP A 45 8.58 8.81 21.85
C TRP A 45 8.55 10.18 22.51
N SER A 46 8.69 10.21 23.83
CA SER A 46 8.65 11.44 24.63
C SER A 46 9.80 11.50 25.63
N GLN A 47 10.20 12.72 25.96
CA GLN A 47 11.20 13.04 26.97
C GLN A 47 10.85 14.39 27.59
N ASP A 48 10.99 14.52 28.91
CA ASP A 48 10.68 15.77 29.61
C ASP A 48 11.56 16.93 29.11
N GLY A 49 10.93 18.04 28.72
CA GLY A 49 11.61 19.23 28.23
C GLY A 49 12.01 19.20 26.75
N PHE A 50 11.64 18.16 25.99
CA PHE A 50 11.94 18.05 24.55
C PHE A 50 10.67 18.20 23.71
N THR A 51 10.84 18.74 22.49
CA THR A 51 9.73 18.89 21.54
C THR A 51 9.51 17.61 20.73
N HIS A 52 8.32 17.49 20.13
CA HIS A 52 7.99 16.36 19.25
C HIS A 52 8.93 16.28 18.03
N GLU A 53 9.37 17.41 17.50
CA GLU A 53 10.30 17.46 16.36
C GLU A 53 11.66 16.86 16.72
N GLN A 54 12.10 17.05 17.97
CA GLN A 54 13.34 16.45 18.46
C GLN A 54 13.22 14.93 18.55
N SER A 55 12.08 14.40 19.02
CA SER A 55 11.85 12.95 19.06
C SER A 55 11.79 12.33 17.66
N VAL A 56 11.17 13.01 16.69
CA VAL A 56 11.16 12.60 15.27
C VAL A 56 12.57 12.60 14.68
N THR A 57 13.38 13.60 15.00
CA THR A 57 14.78 13.69 14.54
C THR A 57 15.60 12.53 15.10
N ALA A 58 15.52 12.28 16.41
CA ALA A 58 16.19 11.17 17.08
C ALA A 58 15.75 9.81 16.52
N LEU A 59 14.45 9.62 16.29
CA LEU A 59 13.90 8.41 15.71
C LEU A 59 14.44 8.14 14.31
N SER A 60 14.51 9.19 13.48
CA SER A 60 15.02 9.10 12.11
C SER A 60 16.50 8.73 12.09
N GLU A 61 17.29 9.32 12.99
CA GLU A 61 18.71 9.00 13.15
C GLU A 61 18.91 7.54 13.58
N CYS A 62 18.17 7.06 14.58
CA CYS A 62 18.26 5.68 15.04
C CYS A 62 17.89 4.68 13.92
N LYS A 63 16.81 4.93 13.18
CA LYS A 63 16.41 4.08 12.04
C LYS A 63 17.48 4.05 10.96
N TYR A 64 18.08 5.20 10.65
CA TYR A 64 19.15 5.29 9.66
C TYR A 64 20.36 4.44 10.06
N GLN A 65 20.81 4.54 11.31
CA GLN A 65 21.95 3.77 11.83
C GLN A 65 21.71 2.26 11.81
N ILE A 66 20.49 1.83 12.13
CA ILE A 66 20.11 0.40 12.07
C ILE A 66 20.11 -0.09 10.61
N GLY A 67 19.56 0.71 9.70
CA GLY A 67 19.53 0.39 8.26
C GLY A 67 20.93 0.25 7.66
N LEU A 68 21.88 1.10 8.05
CA LEU A 68 23.28 1.00 7.61
C LEU A 68 23.97 -0.29 8.05
N LYS A 69 23.57 -0.85 9.20
CA LYS A 69 24.19 -2.04 9.79
C LYS A 69 23.63 -3.37 9.27
N GLN A 70 22.67 -3.34 8.32
CA GLN A 70 22.04 -4.54 7.74
C GLN A 70 21.53 -5.53 8.79
N ILE A 71 20.99 -5.00 9.89
CA ILE A 71 20.43 -5.81 10.99
C ILE A 71 19.18 -6.55 10.50
N PRO A 72 18.97 -7.84 10.82
CA PRO A 72 17.74 -8.55 10.51
C PRO A 72 16.51 -7.86 11.14
N GLU A 73 15.40 -7.76 10.40
CA GLU A 73 14.19 -7.04 10.81
C GLU A 73 13.69 -7.44 12.21
N THR A 74 13.83 -8.70 12.58
CA THR A 74 13.45 -9.24 13.89
C THR A 74 14.17 -8.60 15.07
N GLN A 75 15.34 -7.99 14.84
CA GLN A 75 16.14 -7.32 15.87
C GLN A 75 16.07 -5.79 15.75
N GLN A 76 15.58 -5.26 14.62
CA GLN A 76 15.58 -3.82 14.37
C GLN A 76 14.71 -3.05 15.37
N GLU A 77 13.56 -3.60 15.75
CA GLU A 77 12.67 -2.95 16.72
C GLU A 77 13.33 -2.83 18.10
N GLU A 78 13.99 -3.90 18.56
CA GLU A 78 14.69 -3.90 19.85
C GLU A 78 15.86 -2.90 19.84
N LEU A 79 16.65 -2.89 18.78
CA LEU A 79 17.74 -1.92 18.62
C LEU A 79 17.24 -0.48 18.50
N LEU A 80 16.11 -0.26 17.84
CA LEU A 80 15.48 1.05 17.75
C LEU A 80 15.09 1.53 19.15
N LYS A 81 14.50 0.65 19.95
CA LYS A 81 14.15 0.94 21.34
C LYS A 81 15.38 1.27 22.18
N HIS A 82 16.45 0.47 22.11
CA HIS A 82 17.70 0.72 22.82
C HIS A 82 18.34 2.05 22.40
N CYS A 83 18.34 2.36 21.11
CA CYS A 83 18.87 3.62 20.59
C CYS A 83 18.11 4.83 21.15
N MET A 84 16.78 4.80 21.10
CA MET A 84 15.94 5.88 21.62
C MET A 84 16.08 6.05 23.13
N GLN A 85 16.13 4.95 23.88
CA GLN A 85 16.37 4.96 25.33
C GLN A 85 17.75 5.53 25.67
N GLY A 86 18.80 5.20 24.90
CA GLY A 86 20.14 5.76 25.05
C GLY A 86 20.20 7.27 24.80
N LYS A 87 19.29 7.80 23.97
CA LYS A 87 19.12 9.26 23.76
C LYS A 87 18.25 9.94 24.83
N GLY A 88 17.67 9.18 25.76
CA GLY A 88 16.85 9.70 26.87
C GLY A 88 15.34 9.67 26.61
N TYR A 89 14.89 9.18 25.45
CA TYR A 89 13.47 9.05 25.15
C TYR A 89 12.86 7.81 25.81
N ARG A 90 11.62 7.93 26.26
CA ARG A 90 10.81 6.81 26.75
C ARG A 90 9.70 6.50 25.76
N LEU A 91 9.40 5.21 25.64
CA LEU A 91 8.28 4.73 24.84
C LEU A 91 7.02 4.92 25.69
N ASN A 92 6.12 5.78 25.24
CA ASN A 92 4.79 5.88 25.83
C ASN A 92 3.84 5.06 24.95
N ASP A 93 3.25 4.02 25.55
CA ASP A 93 2.20 3.22 24.95
C ASP A 93 0.86 3.93 25.22
N TYR A 94 0.06 4.15 24.18
CA TYR A 94 -1.27 4.79 24.25
C TYR A 94 -2.33 3.87 23.67
#